data_AF-A0A5L8JQI9-F1
#
_entry.id   AF-A0A5L8JQI9-F1
#
_cell.length_a   1.000
_cell.length_b   1.000
_cell.length_c   1.000
_cell.angle_alpha   90.00
_cell.angle_beta   90.00
_cell.angle_gamma   90.00
#
_symmetry.space_group_name_H-M   'P 1'
#
loop_
_entity.id
_entity.type
_entity.pdbx_description
1 polymer ?
#
loop_
_entity_poly.entity_id
_entity_poly.type
_entity_poly.pdbx_seq_one_letter_code
_entity_poly.pdbx_strand_id
1 'polypeptide(L)'
;MENEKFNIYFYKDIEWFIIADGIKNESEVPKYEDNELAYSFGVYKVFLDGKIGFISDINTPNDATLKTVEKYEYIAEICTFNVYKNDKFAYKFTGTFIDALEYIKANFGK
;
A
#
# COMPACT_ATOMS: atom_id res chain seq x y z
N MET A 1 9.92 9.30 17.86
CA MET A 1 9.81 8.01 17.14
C MET A 1 9.74 8.32 15.67
N GLU A 2 10.41 7.54 14.84
CA GLU A 2 10.32 7.68 13.38
C GLU A 2 9.07 6.96 12.88
N ASN A 3 8.34 7.55 11.94
CA ASN A 3 7.15 6.93 11.37
C ASN A 3 7.54 5.66 10.59
N GLU A 4 6.67 4.66 10.57
CA GLU A 4 6.87 3.49 9.72
C GLU A 4 6.99 3.92 8.26
N LYS A 5 7.84 3.20 7.51
CA LYS A 5 8.18 3.54 6.14
C LYS A 5 7.64 2.49 5.19
N PHE A 6 7.07 2.97 4.09
CA PHE A 6 6.57 2.16 3.01
C PHE A 6 7.08 2.71 1.68
N ASN A 7 7.17 1.83 0.70
CA ASN A 7 7.53 2.16 -0.67
C ASN A 7 6.34 1.88 -1.58
N ILE A 8 5.98 2.84 -2.42
CA ILE A 8 4.92 2.72 -3.43
C ILE A 8 5.59 2.58 -4.79
N TYR A 9 5.23 1.55 -5.54
CA TYR A 9 5.75 1.30 -6.87
C TYR A 9 4.62 1.24 -7.89
N PHE A 10 4.88 1.74 -9.09
CA PHE A 10 4.07 1.53 -10.29
C PHE A 10 4.88 0.67 -11.26
N TYR A 11 4.48 -0.59 -11.43
CA TYR A 11 5.16 -1.52 -12.31
C TYR A 11 4.52 -1.52 -13.69
N LYS A 12 5.22 -0.92 -14.66
CA LYS A 12 4.86 -0.88 -16.10
C LYS A 12 3.41 -0.41 -16.36
N ASP A 13 2.87 0.42 -15.48
CA ASP A 13 1.47 0.89 -15.51
C ASP A 13 0.43 -0.26 -15.52
N ILE A 14 0.83 -1.48 -15.12
CA ILE A 14 -0.02 -2.68 -15.04
C ILE A 14 -0.46 -2.97 -13.61
N GLU A 15 0.44 -2.74 -12.65
CA GLU A 15 0.22 -3.05 -11.24
C GLU A 15 0.82 -1.95 -10.38
N TRP A 16 0.17 -1.67 -9.26
CA TRP A 16 0.76 -0.89 -8.19
C TRP A 16 0.90 -1.73 -6.94
N PHE A 17 1.89 -1.41 -6.11
CA PHE A 17 2.01 -2.03 -4.80
C PHE A 17 2.58 -1.08 -3.75
N ILE A 18 2.16 -1.30 -2.50
CA ILE A 18 2.70 -0.70 -1.29
C ILE A 18 3.42 -1.81 -0.53
N ILE A 19 4.70 -1.61 -0.20
CA ILE A 19 5.52 -2.60 0.49
C ILE A 19 6.26 -1.94 1.66
N ALA A 20 6.29 -2.63 2.81
CA ALA A 20 7.03 -2.16 3.97
C ALA A 20 8.52 -1.96 3.65
N ASP A 21 9.13 -0.93 4.22
CA ASP A 21 10.54 -0.63 3.96
C ASP A 21 11.47 -1.76 4.41
N GLY A 22 12.52 -2.01 3.62
CA GLY A 22 13.43 -3.13 3.82
C GLY A 22 12.93 -4.49 3.31
N ILE A 23 11.66 -4.60 2.88
CA ILE A 23 11.11 -5.80 2.25
C ILE A 23 11.31 -5.71 0.73
N LYS A 24 11.79 -6.80 0.11
CA LYS A 24 12.10 -6.81 -1.33
C LYS A 24 10.94 -7.25 -2.22
N ASN A 25 10.09 -8.12 -1.72
CA ASN A 25 8.95 -8.67 -2.46
C ASN A 25 7.92 -9.30 -1.50
N GLU A 26 6.72 -9.60 -2.01
CA GLU A 26 5.61 -10.13 -1.23
C GLU A 26 5.89 -11.46 -0.50
N SER A 27 6.84 -12.27 -0.96
CA SER A 27 7.12 -13.59 -0.38
C SER A 27 7.81 -13.49 0.99
N GLU A 28 8.43 -12.36 1.28
CA GLU A 28 9.05 -12.06 2.58
C GLU A 28 8.01 -11.69 3.66
N VAL A 29 6.75 -11.49 3.27
CA VAL A 29 5.63 -11.24 4.19
C VAL A 29 4.87 -12.57 4.43
N PRO A 30 4.87 -13.11 5.66
CA PRO A 30 4.55 -14.52 5.91
C PRO A 30 3.06 -14.85 5.87
N LYS A 31 2.16 -13.85 5.97
CA LYS A 31 0.73 -14.10 6.21
C LYS A 31 -0.14 -13.31 5.24
N TYR A 32 -1.07 -14.01 4.59
CA TYR A 32 -2.26 -13.39 4.00
C TYR A 32 -3.28 -13.17 5.11
N GLU A 33 -3.90 -11.99 5.13
CA GLU A 33 -5.04 -11.76 6.01
C GLU A 33 -6.33 -12.08 5.24
N ASP A 34 -7.30 -12.69 5.91
CA ASP A 34 -8.60 -13.03 5.32
C ASP A 34 -9.69 -12.21 6.01
N ASN A 35 -9.89 -10.98 5.52
CA ASN A 35 -10.86 -10.02 6.05
C ASN A 35 -11.39 -9.11 4.92
N GLU A 36 -12.38 -8.25 5.23
CA GLU A 36 -12.98 -7.32 4.25
C GLU A 36 -11.92 -6.45 3.51
N LEU A 37 -10.84 -6.06 4.21
CA LEU A 37 -9.72 -5.34 3.61
C LEU A 37 -9.00 -6.19 2.55
N ALA A 38 -8.76 -7.47 2.83
CA ALA A 38 -8.09 -8.37 1.90
C ALA A 38 -8.86 -8.53 0.59
N TYR A 39 -10.19 -8.58 0.66
CA TYR A 39 -11.06 -8.64 -0.52
C TYR A 39 -11.11 -7.31 -1.31
N SER A 40 -10.57 -6.23 -0.75
CA SER A 40 -10.51 -4.93 -1.42
C SER A 40 -9.31 -4.79 -2.35
N PHE A 41 -8.39 -5.76 -2.33
CA PHE A 41 -7.13 -5.75 -3.08
C PHE A 41 -6.86 -7.09 -3.77
N GLY A 42 -6.01 -7.10 -4.79
CA GLY A 42 -5.51 -8.32 -5.42
C GLY A 42 -4.65 -9.15 -4.46
N VAL A 43 -3.79 -8.48 -3.69
CA VAL A 43 -2.97 -9.08 -2.63
C VAL A 43 -2.97 -8.18 -1.40
N TYR A 44 -3.21 -8.79 -0.24
CA TYR A 44 -3.04 -8.14 1.06
C TYR A 44 -2.34 -9.09 2.04
N LYS A 45 -1.17 -8.67 2.54
CA LYS A 45 -0.33 -9.46 3.45
C LYS A 45 0.16 -8.63 4.62
N VAL A 46 0.20 -9.28 5.77
CA VAL A 46 0.61 -8.71 7.05
C VAL A 46 1.76 -9.51 7.67
N PHE A 47 2.52 -8.87 8.54
CA PHE A 47 3.45 -9.55 9.43
C PHE A 47 2.69 -10.29 10.54
N LEU A 48 3.38 -11.17 11.28
CA LEU A 48 2.77 -11.94 12.37
C LEU A 48 2.28 -11.06 13.53
N ASP A 49 2.80 -9.84 13.65
CA ASP A 49 2.35 -8.84 14.63
C ASP A 49 1.13 -8.03 14.14
N GLY A 50 0.61 -8.33 12.95
CA GLY A 50 -0.58 -7.70 12.36
C GLY A 50 -0.29 -6.45 11.55
N LYS A 51 0.96 -5.99 11.45
CA LYS A 51 1.32 -4.81 10.65
C LYS A 51 1.27 -5.10 9.16
N ILE A 52 0.93 -4.07 8.37
CA ILE A 52 0.91 -4.17 6.91
C ILE A 52 2.33 -4.46 6.42
N GLY A 53 2.47 -5.52 5.61
CA GLY A 53 3.73 -5.84 4.95
C GLY A 53 3.67 -5.58 3.45
N PHE A 54 2.54 -5.89 2.80
CA PHE A 54 2.38 -5.77 1.36
C PHE A 54 0.92 -5.61 0.94
N ILE A 55 0.67 -4.71 0.00
CA ILE A 55 -0.61 -4.53 -0.69
C ILE A 55 -0.33 -4.41 -2.19
N SER A 56 -1.05 -5.12 -3.05
CA SER A 56 -1.03 -4.86 -4.49
C SER A 56 -2.39 -5.02 -5.16
N ASP A 57 -2.55 -4.30 -6.28
CA ASP A 57 -3.69 -4.45 -7.17
C ASP A 57 -3.33 -4.02 -8.59
N ILE A 58 -4.09 -4.55 -9.55
CA ILE A 58 -4.06 -4.15 -10.96
C ILE A 58 -5.15 -3.12 -11.30
N ASN A 59 -6.10 -2.90 -10.38
CA ASN A 59 -7.17 -1.93 -10.53
C ASN A 59 -6.81 -0.62 -9.81
N THR A 60 -7.23 0.51 -10.39
CA THR A 60 -7.19 1.80 -9.70
C THR A 60 -8.05 1.73 -8.43
N PRO A 61 -7.54 2.17 -7.26
CA PRO A 61 -8.36 2.29 -6.07
C PRO A 61 -9.62 3.13 -6.35
N ASN A 62 -10.75 2.75 -5.77
CA ASN A 62 -12.02 3.42 -5.95
C ASN A 62 -12.65 3.79 -4.59
N ASP A 63 -13.72 4.60 -4.63
CA ASP A 63 -14.35 5.12 -3.41
C ASP A 63 -14.93 4.01 -2.51
N ALA A 64 -15.34 2.87 -3.08
CA ALA A 64 -15.80 1.73 -2.29
C ALA A 64 -14.64 1.07 -1.53
N THR A 65 -13.50 0.86 -2.20
CA THR A 65 -12.25 0.40 -1.57
C THR A 65 -11.86 1.35 -0.44
N LEU A 66 -11.81 2.66 -0.68
CA LEU A 66 -11.44 3.66 0.32
C LEU A 66 -12.35 3.63 1.55
N LYS A 67 -13.67 3.55 1.33
CA LYS A 67 -14.65 3.46 2.41
C LYS A 67 -14.55 2.16 3.20
N THR A 68 -14.17 1.05 2.56
CA THR A 68 -13.94 -0.22 3.26
C THR A 68 -12.67 -0.15 4.12
N VAL A 69 -11.58 0.40 3.59
CA VAL A 69 -10.29 0.45 4.33
C VAL A 69 -10.32 1.42 5.50
N GLU A 70 -11.10 2.50 5.42
CA GLU A 70 -11.28 3.50 6.49
C GLU A 70 -11.75 2.92 7.83
N LYS A 71 -12.37 1.74 7.82
CA LYS A 71 -12.86 1.07 9.04
C LYS A 71 -11.74 0.50 9.91
N TYR A 72 -10.51 0.40 9.40
CA TYR A 72 -9.39 -0.27 10.06
C TYR A 72 -8.45 0.74 10.71
N GLU A 73 -8.21 0.63 12.01
CA GLU A 73 -7.45 1.64 12.78
C GLU A 73 -6.02 1.85 12.24
N TYR A 74 -5.32 0.77 11.87
CA TYR A 74 -3.96 0.83 11.35
C TYR A 74 -3.85 1.54 9.99
N ILE A 75 -4.95 1.67 9.23
CA ILE A 75 -4.99 2.44 7.98
C ILE A 75 -4.88 3.95 8.25
N ALA A 76 -5.30 4.39 9.45
CA ALA A 76 -5.20 5.79 9.89
C ALA A 76 -3.83 6.15 10.49
N GLU A 77 -2.90 5.20 10.59
CA GLU A 77 -1.55 5.47 11.08
C GLU A 77 -0.78 6.40 10.13
N ILE A 78 -0.03 7.36 10.71
CA ILE A 78 0.79 8.28 9.93
C ILE A 78 2.13 7.59 9.62
N CYS A 79 2.32 7.26 8.35
CA CYS A 79 3.51 6.63 7.80
C CYS A 79 4.29 7.59 6.88
N THR A 80 5.50 7.19 6.51
CA THR A 80 6.28 7.82 5.44
C THR A 80 6.22 6.94 4.20
N PHE A 81 5.85 7.52 3.07
CA PHE A 81 5.76 6.83 1.79
C PHE A 81 6.81 7.37 0.82
N ASN A 82 7.67 6.49 0.31
CA ASN A 82 8.56 6.79 -0.81
C ASN A 82 7.91 6.29 -2.10
N VAL A 83 7.74 7.16 -3.09
CA VAL A 83 7.13 6.78 -4.37
C VAL A 83 8.21 6.55 -5.41
N TYR A 84 8.11 5.42 -6.09
CA TYR A 84 8.97 5.01 -7.19
C TYR A 84 8.16 4.89 -8.48
N LYS A 85 8.64 5.51 -9.55
CA LYS A 85 8.09 5.39 -10.91
C LYS A 85 9.15 4.77 -11.80
N ASN A 86 8.84 3.65 -12.44
CA ASN A 86 9.80 2.88 -13.25
C ASN A 86 11.11 2.60 -12.47
N ASP A 87 10.97 2.12 -11.24
CA ASP A 87 12.07 1.79 -10.31
C ASP A 87 12.98 2.97 -9.92
N LYS A 88 12.58 4.20 -10.22
CA LYS A 88 13.30 5.42 -9.82
C LYS A 88 12.52 6.16 -8.75
N PHE A 89 13.23 6.55 -7.69
CA PHE A 89 12.68 7.43 -6.67
C PHE A 89 12.14 8.71 -7.31
N ALA A 90 10.87 9.01 -7.05
CA ALA A 90 10.18 10.18 -7.58
C ALA A 90 10.03 11.26 -6.51
N TYR A 91 9.32 10.95 -5.42
CA TYR A 91 9.14 11.86 -4.30
C TYR A 91 8.74 11.09 -3.03
N LYS A 92 8.74 11.77 -1.89
CA LYS A 92 8.36 11.23 -0.59
C LYS A 92 7.28 12.10 0.04
N PHE A 93 6.35 11.49 0.76
CA PHE A 93 5.37 12.20 1.58
C PHE A 93 5.11 11.48 2.91
N THR A 94 4.48 12.19 3.84
CA THR A 94 4.00 11.66 5.11
C THR A 94 2.48 11.75 5.10
N GLY A 95 1.79 10.68 5.50
CA GLY A 95 0.34 10.59 5.48
C GLY A 95 -0.14 9.23 5.96
N THR A 96 -1.43 8.97 5.79
CA THR A 96 -2.09 7.71 6.09
C THR A 96 -2.05 6.74 4.90
N PHE A 97 -2.49 5.50 5.09
CA PHE A 97 -2.70 4.59 3.96
C PHE A 97 -3.80 5.07 3.02
N ILE A 98 -4.79 5.84 3.51
CA ILE A 98 -5.81 6.48 2.66
C ILE A 98 -5.16 7.51 1.74
N ASP A 99 -4.26 8.35 2.26
CA ASP A 99 -3.52 9.33 1.44
C ASP A 99 -2.67 8.63 0.37
N ALA A 100 -2.08 7.48 0.70
CA ALA A 100 -1.34 6.66 -0.27
C ALA A 100 -2.25 6.08 -1.35
N LEU A 101 -3.43 5.55 -1.00
CA LEU A 101 -4.40 5.02 -1.95
C LEU A 101 -5.00 6.11 -2.84
N GLU A 102 -5.31 7.29 -2.30
CA GLU A 102 -5.74 8.45 -3.08
C GLU A 102 -4.64 8.95 -4.02
N TYR A 103 -3.38 8.93 -3.58
CA TYR A 103 -2.25 9.22 -4.47
C TYR A 103 -2.18 8.22 -5.63
N ILE A 104 -2.28 6.91 -5.34
CA ILE A 104 -2.29 5.86 -6.37
C ILE A 104 -3.47 6.06 -7.32
N LYS A 105 -4.69 6.28 -6.79
CA LYS A 105 -5.90 6.59 -7.58
C LYS A 105 -5.70 7.78 -8.51
N ALA A 106 -5.01 8.82 -8.04
CA ALA A 106 -4.72 10.01 -8.84
C ALA A 106 -3.64 9.79 -9.91
N ASN A 107 -2.79 8.77 -9.81
CA ASN A 107 -1.58 8.60 -10.65
C ASN A 107 -1.51 7.29 -11.44
N PHE A 108 -2.30 6.27 -11.11
CA PHE A 108 -2.26 4.98 -11.80
C PHE A 108 -2.99 5.04 -13.15
N GLY A 109 -2.35 4.52 -14.20
CA GLY A 109 -2.88 4.54 -15.58
C GLY A 109 -2.85 5.91 -16.26
N LYS A 110 -1.99 6.83 -15.82
CA LYS A 110 -1.84 8.20 -16.35
C LYS A 110 -0.44 8.52 -16.82
#